data_AF-A0A077X4C8-F1
#
_entry.id   AF-A0A077X4C8-F1
#
_cell.length_a   1.000
_cell.length_b   1.000
_cell.length_c   1.000
_cell.angle_alpha   90.00
_cell.angle_beta   90.00
_cell.angle_gamma   90.00
#
_symmetry.space_group_name_H-M   'P 1'
#
loop_
_entity.id
_entity.type
_entity.pdbx_description
1 polymer ?
#
loop_
_entity_poly.entity_id
_entity_poly.type
_entity_poly.pdbx_seq_one_letter_code
_entity_poly.pdbx_strand_id
1 'polypeptide(L)'
;MSASSSQGINTLLEAEREAAKIVQKAKQYRIQRLKDARSEATKEIEELKAQKNQEYQNFVAQHSGASDANLSVVDQETEVKISEIQNAFANNKDKAVEKMLDAIVNVQAKPHINARV
;
A
#
# COMPACT_ATOMS: atom_id res chain seq x y z
N MET A 1 -9.64 -74.36 46.25
CA MET A 1 -8.99 -73.05 46.55
C MET A 1 -8.38 -72.34 45.31
N SER A 2 -8.74 -72.71 44.07
CA SER A 2 -8.15 -72.12 42.84
C SER A 2 -9.07 -71.11 42.09
N ALA A 3 -10.38 -71.10 42.36
CA ALA A 3 -11.32 -70.21 41.67
C ALA A 3 -11.16 -68.73 42.05
N SER A 4 -10.79 -68.42 43.31
CA SER A 4 -10.63 -67.04 43.79
C SER A 4 -9.40 -66.33 43.20
N SER A 5 -8.32 -67.09 42.91
CA SER A 5 -7.10 -66.56 42.29
C SER A 5 -7.31 -66.20 40.81
N SER A 6 -8.06 -67.00 40.07
CA SER A 6 -8.34 -66.72 38.65
C SER A 6 -9.26 -65.51 38.44
N GLN A 7 -10.24 -65.29 39.33
CA GLN A 7 -11.14 -64.15 39.25
C GLN A 7 -10.41 -62.81 39.45
N GLY A 8 -9.46 -62.73 40.39
CA GLY A 8 -8.66 -61.54 40.64
C GLY A 8 -7.65 -61.22 39.52
N ILE A 9 -7.13 -62.24 38.84
CA ILE A 9 -6.25 -62.04 37.68
C ILE A 9 -7.05 -61.49 36.49
N ASN A 10 -8.27 -62.00 36.26
CA ASN A 10 -9.13 -61.52 35.18
C ASN A 10 -9.54 -60.05 35.38
N THR A 11 -9.84 -59.63 36.61
CA THR A 11 -10.18 -58.21 36.88
C THR A 11 -8.99 -57.28 36.66
N LEU A 12 -7.76 -57.70 37.00
CA LEU A 12 -6.56 -56.93 36.71
C LEU A 12 -6.28 -56.81 35.21
N LEU A 13 -6.48 -57.89 34.45
CA LEU A 13 -6.36 -57.88 32.98
C LEU A 13 -7.40 -56.97 32.30
N GLU A 14 -8.64 -56.95 32.82
CA GLU A 14 -9.70 -56.04 32.36
C GLU A 14 -9.29 -54.58 32.62
N ALA A 15 -8.82 -54.27 33.83
CA ALA A 15 -8.36 -52.94 34.21
C ALA A 15 -7.15 -52.48 33.37
N GLU A 16 -6.21 -53.37 33.05
CA GLU A 16 -5.07 -53.08 32.17
C GLU A 16 -5.54 -52.74 30.76
N ARG A 17 -6.51 -53.48 30.21
CA ARG A 17 -7.11 -53.18 28.90
C ARG A 17 -7.84 -51.85 28.89
N GLU A 18 -8.57 -51.52 29.94
CA GLU A 18 -9.25 -50.22 30.07
C GLU A 18 -8.24 -49.07 30.16
N ALA A 19 -7.21 -49.21 30.99
CA ALA A 19 -6.14 -48.22 31.10
C ALA A 19 -5.44 -48.00 29.74
N ALA A 20 -5.13 -49.08 29.02
CA ALA A 20 -4.53 -49.00 27.68
C ALA A 20 -5.44 -48.26 26.69
N LYS A 21 -6.76 -48.52 26.71
CA LYS A 21 -7.74 -47.80 25.88
C LYS A 21 -7.80 -46.32 26.22
N ILE A 22 -7.76 -45.95 27.50
CA ILE A 22 -7.76 -44.55 27.94
C ILE A 22 -6.52 -43.82 27.40
N VAL A 23 -5.34 -44.44 27.55
CA VAL A 23 -4.08 -43.86 27.04
C VAL A 23 -4.11 -43.73 25.51
N GLN A 24 -4.63 -44.73 24.80
CA GLN A 24 -4.73 -44.67 23.34
C GLN A 24 -5.67 -43.56 22.86
N LYS A 25 -6.85 -43.41 23.50
CA LYS A 25 -7.78 -42.31 23.23
C LYS A 25 -7.13 -40.95 23.49
N ALA A 26 -6.40 -40.80 24.60
CA ALA A 26 -5.69 -39.56 24.91
C ALA A 26 -4.62 -39.22 23.85
N LYS A 27 -3.86 -40.22 23.37
CA LYS A 27 -2.88 -40.04 22.28
C LYS A 27 -3.55 -39.62 20.97
N GLN A 28 -4.64 -40.29 20.58
CA GLN A 28 -5.41 -39.95 19.38
C GLN A 28 -5.99 -38.54 19.47
N TYR A 29 -6.59 -38.18 20.60
CA TYR A 29 -7.11 -36.83 20.85
C TYR A 29 -6.03 -35.76 20.70
N ARG A 30 -4.82 -36.01 21.24
CA ARG A 30 -3.68 -35.09 21.09
C ARG A 30 -3.29 -34.89 19.63
N ILE A 31 -3.21 -35.97 18.86
CA ILE A 31 -2.86 -35.91 17.44
C ILE A 31 -3.94 -35.17 16.65
N GLN A 32 -5.21 -35.48 16.91
CA GLN A 32 -6.34 -34.83 16.26
C GLN A 32 -6.34 -33.32 16.54
N ARG A 33 -6.18 -32.92 17.81
CA ARG A 33 -6.12 -31.50 18.20
C ARG A 33 -4.96 -30.75 17.55
N LEU A 34 -3.80 -31.39 17.37
CA LEU A 34 -2.68 -30.80 16.63
C LEU A 34 -2.99 -30.63 15.14
N LYS A 35 -3.70 -31.58 14.53
CA LYS A 35 -4.11 -31.50 13.14
C LYS A 35 -5.16 -30.41 12.94
N ASP A 36 -6.15 -30.33 13.83
CA ASP A 36 -7.20 -29.33 13.79
C ASP A 36 -6.61 -27.92 13.93
N ALA A 37 -5.71 -27.70 14.90
CA ALA A 37 -5.03 -26.41 15.07
C ALA A 37 -4.25 -25.98 13.81
N ARG A 38 -3.57 -26.91 13.13
CA ARG A 38 -2.89 -26.62 11.87
C ARG A 38 -3.86 -26.28 10.73
N SER A 39 -4.96 -27.02 10.64
CA SER A 39 -5.98 -26.78 9.62
C SER A 39 -6.68 -25.44 9.84
N GLU A 40 -6.96 -25.07 11.09
CA GLU A 40 -7.59 -23.82 11.46
C GLU A 40 -6.66 -22.64 11.16
N ALA A 41 -5.39 -22.71 11.56
CA ALA A 41 -4.40 -21.69 11.21
C ALA A 41 -4.24 -21.53 9.68
N THR A 42 -4.29 -22.62 8.91
CA THR A 42 -4.19 -22.54 7.45
C THR A 42 -5.40 -21.82 6.85
N LYS A 43 -6.62 -22.10 7.35
CA LYS A 43 -7.83 -21.41 6.92
C LYS A 43 -7.78 -19.92 7.26
N GLU A 44 -7.36 -19.56 8.47
CA GLU A 44 -7.25 -18.17 8.90
C GLU A 44 -6.25 -17.39 8.05
N ILE A 45 -5.12 -18.02 7.67
CA ILE A 45 -4.14 -17.43 6.75
C ILE A 45 -4.75 -17.19 5.35
N GLU A 46 -5.52 -18.15 4.84
CA GLU A 46 -6.18 -18.02 3.53
C GLU A 46 -7.23 -16.90 3.54
N GLU A 47 -8.03 -16.80 4.61
CA GLU A 47 -9.01 -15.73 4.79
C GLU A 47 -8.34 -14.35 4.88
N LEU A 48 -7.27 -14.21 5.68
CA LEU A 48 -6.49 -12.98 5.78
C LEU A 48 -5.88 -12.58 4.43
N LYS A 49 -5.35 -13.56 3.69
CA LYS A 49 -4.79 -13.32 2.36
C LYS A 49 -5.86 -12.84 1.38
N ALA A 50 -7.05 -13.46 1.41
CA ALA A 50 -8.18 -13.04 0.58
C ALA A 50 -8.63 -11.61 0.91
N GLN A 51 -8.79 -11.29 2.21
CA GLN A 51 -9.14 -9.95 2.67
C GLN A 51 -8.10 -8.91 2.24
N LYS A 52 -6.81 -9.18 2.46
CA LYS A 52 -5.73 -8.25 2.08
C LYS A 52 -5.63 -8.06 0.57
N ASN A 53 -5.87 -9.11 -0.21
CA ASN A 53 -5.90 -8.99 -1.66
C ASN A 53 -7.10 -8.15 -2.12
N GLN A 54 -8.26 -8.30 -1.49
CA GLN A 54 -9.43 -7.47 -1.79
C GLN A 54 -9.20 -6.00 -1.40
N GLU A 55 -8.63 -5.74 -0.23
CA GLU A 55 -8.21 -4.39 0.19
C GLU A 55 -7.23 -3.79 -0.83
N TYR A 56 -6.24 -4.57 -1.25
CA TYR A 56 -5.27 -4.13 -2.25
C TYR A 56 -5.92 -3.82 -3.60
N GLN A 57 -6.81 -4.67 -4.10
CA GLN A 57 -7.51 -4.40 -5.36
C GLN A 57 -8.41 -3.17 -5.25
N ASN A 58 -9.10 -2.96 -4.14
CA ASN A 58 -9.88 -1.75 -3.90
C ASN A 58 -8.99 -0.50 -3.88
N PHE A 59 -7.84 -0.58 -3.21
CA PHE A 59 -6.86 0.50 -3.18
C PHE A 59 -6.35 0.83 -4.59
N VAL A 60 -5.98 -0.19 -5.37
CA VAL A 60 -5.53 -0.03 -6.76
C VAL A 60 -6.65 0.55 -7.62
N ALA A 61 -7.89 0.09 -7.49
CA ALA A 61 -9.02 0.64 -8.25
C ALA A 61 -9.27 2.12 -7.92
N GLN A 62 -9.19 2.50 -6.65
CA GLN A 62 -9.36 3.90 -6.23
C GLN A 62 -8.20 4.79 -6.67
N HIS A 63 -6.95 4.31 -6.63
CA HIS A 63 -5.77 5.11 -6.98
C HIS A 63 -5.39 5.09 -8.46
N SER A 64 -5.76 4.04 -9.21
CA SER A 64 -5.48 3.98 -10.65
C SER A 64 -6.19 5.10 -11.42
N GLY A 65 -7.44 5.42 -11.06
CA GLY A 65 -8.18 6.56 -11.62
C GLY A 65 -7.80 7.93 -11.04
N ALA A 66 -7.06 7.98 -9.93
CA ALA A 66 -6.63 9.25 -9.33
C ALA A 66 -5.59 9.98 -10.19
N SER A 67 -4.85 9.27 -11.04
CA SER A 67 -3.92 9.90 -11.98
C SER A 67 -4.64 10.78 -13.00
N ASP A 68 -5.77 10.32 -13.55
CA ASP A 68 -6.56 11.08 -14.52
C ASP A 68 -7.25 12.30 -13.90
N ALA A 69 -7.75 12.18 -12.66
CA ALA A 69 -8.34 13.30 -11.95
C ALA A 69 -7.30 14.40 -11.65
N ASN A 70 -6.10 14.01 -11.21
CA ASN A 70 -5.01 14.95 -10.97
C ASN A 70 -4.51 15.61 -12.26
N LEU A 71 -4.43 14.84 -13.37
CA LEU A 71 -4.07 15.38 -14.69
C LEU A 71 -5.07 16.46 -15.14
N SER A 72 -6.38 16.21 -15.03
CA SER A 72 -7.39 17.19 -15.40
C SER A 72 -7.31 18.49 -14.58
N VAL A 73 -6.98 18.42 -13.29
CA VAL A 73 -6.80 19.62 -12.45
C VAL A 73 -5.55 20.38 -12.89
N VAL A 74 -4.44 19.67 -13.13
CA VAL A 74 -3.20 20.30 -13.61
C VAL A 74 -3.39 20.96 -14.97
N ASP A 75 -4.14 20.33 -15.87
CA ASP A 75 -4.44 20.88 -17.20
C ASP A 75 -5.26 22.18 -17.08
N GLN A 76 -6.29 22.19 -16.24
CA GLN A 76 -7.08 23.41 -15.97
C GLN A 76 -6.21 24.53 -15.37
N GLU A 77 -5.39 24.23 -14.37
CA GLU A 77 -4.48 25.23 -13.78
C GLU A 77 -3.47 25.76 -14.81
N THR A 78 -3.00 24.89 -15.70
CA THR A 78 -2.07 25.25 -16.77
C THR A 78 -2.72 26.18 -17.78
N GLU A 79 -3.96 25.89 -18.20
CA GLU A 79 -4.72 26.77 -19.08
C GLU A 79 -4.96 28.15 -18.47
N VAL A 80 -5.31 28.20 -17.18
CA VAL A 80 -5.47 29.47 -16.44
C VAL A 80 -4.17 30.27 -16.45
N LYS A 81 -3.04 29.64 -16.10
CA LYS A 81 -1.72 30.30 -16.11
C LYS A 81 -1.31 30.77 -17.51
N ILE A 82 -1.60 30.00 -18.55
CA ILE A 82 -1.33 30.42 -19.93
C ILE A 82 -2.14 31.67 -20.26
N SER A 83 -3.43 31.71 -19.88
CA SER A 83 -4.28 32.88 -20.09
C SER A 83 -3.75 34.11 -19.34
N GLU A 84 -3.33 33.96 -18.09
CA GLU A 84 -2.71 35.03 -17.31
C GLU A 84 -1.44 35.58 -17.97
N ILE A 85 -0.55 34.70 -18.46
CA ILE A 85 0.67 35.08 -19.18
C ILE A 85 0.33 35.83 -20.46
N GLN A 86 -0.65 35.36 -21.23
CA GLN A 86 -1.07 36.03 -22.48
C GLN A 86 -1.64 37.43 -22.19
N ASN A 87 -2.45 37.58 -21.15
CA ASN A 87 -2.99 38.87 -20.73
C ASN A 87 -1.88 39.81 -20.24
N ALA A 88 -0.94 39.31 -19.44
CA ALA A 88 0.21 40.09 -18.99
C ALA A 88 1.09 40.53 -20.16
N PHE A 89 1.27 39.68 -21.17
CA PHE A 89 1.99 40.02 -22.40
C PHE A 89 1.24 41.11 -23.17
N ALA A 90 -0.06 40.94 -23.43
CA ALA A 90 -0.86 41.91 -24.17
C ALA A 90 -0.81 43.31 -23.52
N ASN A 91 -0.89 43.38 -22.19
CA ASN A 91 -0.89 44.64 -21.45
C ASN A 91 0.48 45.35 -21.42
N ASN A 92 1.58 44.60 -21.51
CA ASN A 92 2.94 45.14 -21.33
C ASN A 92 3.75 45.20 -22.63
N LYS A 93 3.29 44.54 -23.70
CA LYS A 93 3.98 44.48 -25.00
C LYS A 93 4.32 45.87 -25.51
N ASP A 94 3.35 46.77 -25.58
CA ASP A 94 3.55 48.08 -26.18
C ASP A 94 4.52 48.94 -25.36
N LYS A 95 4.40 48.89 -24.02
CA LYS A 95 5.34 49.56 -23.09
C LYS A 95 6.77 49.03 -23.23
N ALA A 96 6.92 47.72 -23.40
CA ALA A 96 8.23 47.09 -23.59
C ALA A 96 8.87 47.50 -24.92
N VAL A 97 8.08 47.52 -26.00
CA VAL A 97 8.52 47.97 -27.32
C VAL A 97 8.91 49.44 -27.31
N GLU A 98 8.09 50.30 -26.72
CA GLU A 98 8.39 51.74 -26.59
C GLU A 98 9.70 51.98 -25.82
N LYS A 99 9.89 51.28 -24.70
CA LYS A 99 11.13 51.39 -23.91
C LYS A 99 12.36 50.88 -24.66
N MET A 100 12.22 49.82 -25.45
CA MET A 100 13.31 49.33 -26.31
C MET A 100 13.63 50.35 -27.41
N LEU A 101 12.62 50.91 -28.08
CA LEU A 101 12.81 51.91 -29.12
C LEU A 101 13.46 53.19 -28.58
N ASP A 102 12.99 53.70 -27.45
CA ASP A 102 13.58 54.87 -26.80
C ASP A 102 15.06 54.64 -26.45
N ALA A 103 15.39 53.47 -25.89
CA ALA A 103 16.78 53.11 -25.58
C ALA A 103 17.66 52.97 -26.84
N ILE A 104 17.12 52.48 -27.95
CA ILE A 104 17.85 52.31 -29.21
C ILE A 104 18.07 53.66 -29.92
N VAL A 105 17.07 54.54 -29.89
CA VAL A 105 17.12 55.84 -30.61
C VAL A 105 17.88 56.90 -29.81
N ASN A 106 18.00 56.76 -28.49
CA ASN A 106 18.74 57.68 -27.62
C ASN A 106 20.27 57.46 -27.70
N VAL A 107 20.87 57.98 -28.78
CA VAL A 107 22.32 57.95 -28.97
C VAL A 107 22.99 59.04 -28.14
N GLN A 108 23.61 58.65 -27.02
CA GLN A 108 24.47 59.53 -26.23
C GLN A 108 25.92 59.47 -26.71
N ALA A 109 26.29 60.36 -27.62
CA ALA A 109 27.68 60.53 -28.03
C ALA A 109 28.50 61.13 -26.88
N LYS A 110 29.12 60.28 -26.08
CA LYS A 110 30.08 60.69 -25.05
C LYS A 110 31.50 60.38 -25.54
N PRO A 111 32.44 61.31 -25.36
CA PRO A 111 33.84 61.02 -25.66
C PRO A 111 34.29 59.83 -24.82
N HIS A 112 35.16 59.01 -25.40
CA HIS A 112 35.77 57.91 -24.67
C HIS A 112 36.45 58.46 -23.40
N ILE A 113 36.43 57.70 -22.31
CA ILE A 113 36.86 58.15 -20.97
C ILE A 113 38.29 58.72 -20.96
N ASN A 114 39.11 58.33 -21.94
CA ASN A 114 40.51 58.75 -22.09
C ASN A 114 40.75 59.80 -23.20
N ALA A 115 39.71 60.42 -23.77
CA ALA A 115 39.88 61.47 -24.77
C ALA A 115 40.52 62.70 -24.11
N ARG A 116 41.73 63.06 -24.56
CA ARG A 116 42.41 64.32 -24.21
C ARG A 116 42.07 65.36 -25.28
N VAL A 117 41.69 66.57 -24.82
CA VAL A 117 41.45 67.75 -25.68
C VAL A 117 42.72 68.13 -26.42
#